data_AF-A0A937D0L9-F1
#
_entry.id   AF-A0A937D0L9-F1
#
_cell.length_a   1.000
_cell.length_b   1.000
_cell.length_c   1.000
_cell.angle_alpha   90.00
_cell.angle_beta   90.00
_cell.angle_gamma   90.00
#
_symmetry.space_group_name_H-M   'P 1'
#
loop_
_entity.id
_entity.type
_entity.pdbx_description
1 polymer ?
#
loop_
_entity_poly.entity_id
_entity_poly.type
_entity_poly.pdbx_seq_one_letter_code
_entity_poly.pdbx_strand_id
1 'polypeptide(L)'
;MNRFVSNFTNKLDSKGRVSIPASFRAVLARDGFEGLYVHPALDAQALDAGGNVLLNEIDAFLSTLSPYSDERDQLSTALFGTSEILKVDPEGRVILTDTVKVHAGIGDTVTFVGLGHKFQIWEPERFRAHLEEARTKVRDLKKALGTRMMEPRTVQNTSPGVRER
;
A
#
# COMPACT_ATOMS: atom_id res chain seq x y z
N MET A 1 3.11 5.50 18.46
CA MET A 1 2.41 4.72 17.43
C MET A 1 3.36 4.59 16.25
N ASN A 2 3.66 3.37 15.79
CA ASN A 2 4.69 3.09 14.76
C ASN A 2 4.04 2.70 13.42
N ARG A 3 2.92 3.34 13.08
CA ARG A 3 2.10 2.98 11.92
C ARG A 3 1.50 4.23 11.29
N PHE A 4 1.42 4.24 9.97
CA PHE A 4 0.68 5.23 9.22
C PHE A 4 -0.81 4.89 9.25
N VAL A 5 -1.64 5.79 9.78
CA VAL A 5 -3.09 5.59 9.94
C VAL A 5 -3.86 6.85 9.57
N SER A 6 -5.12 6.69 9.14
CA SER A 6 -5.98 7.77 8.61
C SER A 6 -5.58 8.26 7.22
N ASN A 7 -6.39 9.14 6.64
CA ASN A 7 -6.06 9.86 5.42
C ASN A 7 -6.13 11.38 5.62
N PHE A 8 -5.34 12.12 4.84
CA PHE A 8 -5.19 13.58 4.94
C PHE A 8 -5.10 14.19 3.54
N THR A 9 -5.95 15.16 3.23
CA THR A 9 -5.93 15.86 1.94
C THR A 9 -5.27 17.24 2.09
N ASN A 10 -4.19 17.47 1.33
CA ASN A 10 -3.41 18.71 1.37
C ASN A 10 -3.24 19.27 -0.04
N LYS A 11 -3.20 20.60 -0.15
CA LYS A 11 -2.82 21.29 -1.38
C LYS A 11 -1.30 21.44 -1.47
N LEU A 12 -0.79 21.45 -2.70
CA LEU A 12 0.56 21.88 -3.00
C LEU A 12 0.65 23.41 -2.81
N ASP A 13 1.79 23.87 -2.29
CA ASP A 13 2.09 25.30 -2.20
C ASP A 13 2.50 25.88 -3.56
N SER A 14 2.72 27.19 -3.61
CA SER A 14 3.12 27.90 -4.83
C SER A 14 4.46 27.44 -5.43
N LYS A 15 5.26 26.68 -4.67
CA LYS A 15 6.53 26.10 -5.11
C LYS A 15 6.40 24.60 -5.43
N GLY A 16 5.18 24.07 -5.48
CA GLY A 16 4.92 22.66 -5.75
C GLY A 16 5.25 21.72 -4.60
N ARG A 17 5.44 22.24 -3.37
CA ARG A 17 5.70 21.42 -2.19
C ARG A 17 4.39 21.02 -1.51
N VAL A 18 4.37 19.84 -0.93
CA VAL A 18 3.26 19.39 -0.08
C VAL A 18 3.75 19.02 1.31
N SER A 19 2.98 19.41 2.33
CA SER A 19 3.23 19.04 3.72
C SER A 19 2.86 17.58 3.98
N ILE A 20 3.82 16.79 4.46
CA ILE A 20 3.54 15.44 4.98
C ILE A 20 2.76 15.60 6.30
N PRO A 21 1.68 14.83 6.52
CA PRO A 21 0.93 14.88 7.78
C PRO A 21 1.83 14.71 9.00
N ALA A 22 1.59 15.49 10.05
CA ALA A 22 2.46 15.49 11.24
C ALA A 22 2.59 14.10 11.89
N SER A 23 1.51 13.32 11.91
CA SER A 23 1.51 11.95 12.39
C SER A 23 2.41 11.03 11.56
N PHE A 24 2.50 11.25 10.24
CA PHE A 24 3.33 10.45 9.34
C PHE A 24 4.80 10.83 9.48
N ARG A 25 5.10 12.13 9.62
CA ARG A 25 6.45 12.61 9.92
C ARG A 25 7.00 12.01 11.22
N ALA A 26 6.16 11.90 12.24
CA ALA A 26 6.55 11.28 13.50
C ALA A 26 6.88 9.79 13.36
N VAL A 27 6.27 9.08 12.41
CA VAL A 27 6.61 7.68 12.08
C VAL A 27 7.92 7.63 11.30
N LEU A 28 8.08 8.44 10.25
CA LEU A 28 9.32 8.52 9.45
C LEU A 28 10.54 8.90 10.31
N ALA A 29 10.39 9.86 11.23
CA ALA A 29 11.47 10.27 12.12
C ALA A 29 11.93 9.14 13.07
N ARG A 30 11.02 8.25 13.47
CA ARG A 30 11.35 7.08 14.29
C ARG A 30 11.97 5.95 13.48
N ASP A 31 11.56 5.82 12.22
CA ASP A 31 12.10 4.87 11.25
C ASP A 31 13.55 5.23 10.87
N GLY A 32 13.91 6.51 10.93
CA GLY A 32 15.30 6.98 10.79
C GLY A 32 15.79 7.05 9.35
N PHE A 33 14.92 6.84 8.35
CA PHE A 33 15.27 7.00 6.95
C PHE A 33 15.49 8.48 6.59
N GLU A 34 16.59 8.78 5.90
CA GLU A 34 16.92 10.13 5.45
C GLU A 34 16.16 10.48 4.17
N GLY A 35 14.95 11.01 4.34
CA GLY A 35 14.10 11.47 3.24
C GLY A 35 12.77 10.74 3.21
N LEU A 36 12.22 10.59 2.01
CA LEU A 36 11.01 9.82 1.76
C LEU A 36 11.23 8.93 0.54
N TYR A 37 11.25 7.62 0.74
CA TYR A 37 11.26 6.66 -0.36
C TYR A 37 9.88 6.63 -1.00
N VAL A 38 9.81 6.72 -2.32
CA VAL A 38 8.58 6.75 -3.10
C VAL A 38 8.74 5.87 -4.33
N HIS A 39 7.73 5.08 -4.65
CA HIS A 39 7.64 4.39 -5.94
C HIS A 39 6.18 4.33 -6.44
N PRO A 40 5.95 4.27 -7.75
CA PRO A 40 4.66 3.90 -8.33
C PRO A 40 4.07 2.64 -7.69
N ALA A 41 2.80 2.71 -7.26
CA ALA A 41 2.10 1.52 -6.80
C ALA A 41 1.89 0.55 -7.97
N LEU A 42 2.06 -0.76 -7.73
CA LEU A 42 2.01 -1.77 -8.80
C LEU A 42 0.62 -1.98 -9.39
N ASP A 43 -0.43 -1.75 -8.59
CA ASP A 43 -1.82 -2.09 -8.90
C ASP A 43 -2.77 -0.87 -8.84
N ALA A 44 -2.23 0.34 -8.68
CA ALA A 44 -3.00 1.56 -8.55
C ALA A 44 -2.28 2.76 -9.18
N GLN A 45 -3.06 3.73 -9.66
CA GLN A 45 -2.51 5.04 -10.06
C GLN A 45 -2.29 5.92 -8.82
N ALA A 46 -1.34 5.48 -7.99
CA ALA A 46 -0.95 6.07 -6.73
C ALA A 46 0.56 5.87 -6.53
N LEU A 47 1.10 6.50 -5.49
CA LEU A 47 2.49 6.28 -5.08
C LEU A 47 2.50 5.59 -3.74
N ASP A 48 3.31 4.55 -3.60
CA ASP A 48 3.69 4.00 -2.31
C ASP A 48 4.85 4.80 -1.74
N ALA A 49 4.78 5.13 -0.45
CA ALA A 49 5.75 5.96 0.21
C ALA A 49 6.04 5.51 1.66
N GLY A 50 7.28 5.65 2.09
CA GLY A 50 7.73 5.18 3.39
C GLY A 50 9.21 5.42 3.64
N GLY A 51 9.72 4.75 4.68
CA GLY A 51 11.15 4.72 5.01
C GLY A 51 11.71 3.30 4.96
N ASN A 52 12.62 2.98 5.89
CA ASN A 52 13.29 1.69 6.02
C ASN A 52 12.30 0.53 6.13
N VAL A 53 11.19 0.69 6.86
CA VAL A 53 10.17 -0.37 6.97
C VAL A 53 9.60 -0.78 5.60
N LEU A 54 9.34 0.18 4.70
CA LEU A 54 8.85 -0.13 3.35
C LEU A 54 9.94 -0.81 2.50
N LEU A 55 11.17 -0.30 2.56
CA LEU A 55 12.30 -0.90 1.85
C LEU A 55 12.54 -2.35 2.29
N ASN A 56 12.52 -2.61 3.59
CA ASN A 56 12.69 -3.96 4.14
C ASN A 56 11.57 -4.91 3.69
N GLU A 57 10.32 -4.45 3.58
CA GLU A 57 9.20 -5.25 3.04
C GLU A 57 9.42 -5.58 1.56
N ILE A 58 9.90 -4.62 0.76
CA ILE A 58 10.24 -4.85 -0.65
C ILE A 58 11.38 -5.86 -0.79
N ASP A 59 12.46 -5.69 -0.02
CA ASP A 59 13.60 -6.61 -0.02
C ASP A 59 13.19 -8.02 0.40
N ALA A 60 12.38 -8.13 1.46
CA ALA A 60 11.83 -9.40 1.90
C ALA A 60 10.98 -10.06 0.81
N PHE A 61 10.14 -9.29 0.12
CA PHE A 61 9.31 -9.83 -0.97
C PHE A 61 10.17 -10.35 -2.14
N LEU A 62 11.15 -9.57 -2.58
CA LEU A 62 12.08 -9.96 -3.65
C LEU A 62 12.94 -11.17 -3.27
N SER A 63 13.24 -11.34 -1.98
CA SER A 63 14.02 -12.48 -1.48
C SER A 63 13.28 -13.82 -1.60
N THR A 64 11.94 -13.80 -1.74
CA THR A 64 11.14 -15.01 -1.94
C THR A 64 11.25 -15.57 -3.37
N LEU A 65 11.73 -14.75 -4.31
CA LEU A 65 11.94 -15.12 -5.70
C LEU A 65 13.37 -15.62 -5.92
N SER A 66 13.53 -16.58 -6.84
CA SER A 66 14.84 -17.12 -7.18
C SER A 66 15.78 -15.98 -7.64
N PRO A 67 17.03 -15.95 -7.15
CA PRO A 67 18.04 -15.07 -7.72
C PRO A 67 18.14 -15.27 -9.23
N TYR A 68 18.27 -14.17 -9.98
CA TYR A 68 18.41 -14.15 -11.44
C TYR A 68 17.22 -14.74 -12.22
N SER A 69 16.04 -14.81 -11.62
CA SER A 69 14.81 -15.16 -12.35
C SER A 69 14.24 -13.94 -13.07
N ASP A 70 13.63 -14.18 -14.24
CA ASP A 70 12.96 -13.12 -15.01
C ASP A 70 11.88 -12.43 -14.18
N GLU A 71 11.15 -13.18 -13.34
CA GLU A 71 10.13 -12.63 -12.45
C GLU A 71 10.72 -11.66 -11.42
N ARG A 72 11.88 -12.01 -10.84
CA ARG A 72 12.58 -11.13 -9.90
C ARG A 72 13.08 -9.87 -10.59
N ASP A 73 13.62 -9.98 -11.80
CA ASP A 73 14.15 -8.84 -12.55
C ASP A 73 13.02 -7.88 -12.96
N GLN A 74 11.89 -8.42 -13.43
CA GLN A 74 10.70 -7.62 -13.75
C GLN A 74 10.16 -6.89 -12.52
N LEU A 75 10.01 -7.60 -11.40
CA LEU A 75 9.50 -7.01 -10.17
C LEU A 75 10.46 -5.98 -9.59
N SER A 76 11.77 -6.26 -9.60
CA SER A 76 12.80 -5.31 -9.17
C SER A 76 12.80 -4.05 -10.05
N THR A 77 12.60 -4.20 -11.35
CA THR A 77 12.48 -3.07 -12.27
C THR A 77 11.26 -2.22 -11.95
N ALA A 78 10.11 -2.85 -11.67
CA ALA A 78 8.89 -2.14 -11.33
C ALA A 78 9.00 -1.38 -9.99
N LEU A 79 9.58 -2.02 -8.96
CA LEU A 79 9.69 -1.44 -7.61
C LEU A 79 10.84 -0.45 -7.47
N PHE A 80 12.03 -0.77 -7.98
CA PHE A 80 13.23 0.07 -7.81
C PHE A 80 13.51 0.98 -8.99
N GLY A 81 13.30 0.50 -10.23
CA GLY A 81 13.66 1.24 -11.44
C GLY A 81 12.88 2.53 -11.66
N THR A 82 11.73 2.68 -11.00
CA THR A 82 10.88 3.88 -11.04
C THR A 82 10.80 4.60 -9.69
N SER A 83 11.61 4.19 -8.72
CA SER A 83 11.60 4.77 -7.37
C SER A 83 12.45 6.02 -7.24
N GLU A 84 12.09 6.86 -6.27
CA GLU A 84 12.75 8.11 -5.97
C GLU A 84 12.91 8.28 -4.45
N ILE A 85 14.01 8.90 -4.02
CA ILE A 85 14.20 9.35 -2.65
C ILE A 85 14.00 10.87 -2.62
N LEU A 86 12.85 11.30 -2.10
CA LEU A 86 12.51 12.71 -2.01
C LEU A 86 13.09 13.33 -0.75
N LYS A 87 13.71 14.51 -0.89
CA LYS A 87 14.20 15.27 0.25
C LYS A 87 13.04 15.92 1.01
N VAL A 88 13.00 15.67 2.32
CA VAL A 88 12.07 16.34 3.24
C VAL A 88 12.73 17.61 3.76
N ASP A 89 12.06 18.75 3.62
CA ASP A 89 12.55 20.03 4.17
C ASP A 89 12.36 20.11 5.70
N PRO A 90 12.98 21.08 6.41
CA PRO A 90 12.87 21.20 7.86
C PRO A 90 11.42 21.39 8.35
N GLU A 91 10.54 21.95 7.53
CA GLU A 91 9.12 22.10 7.84
C GLU A 91 8.31 20.83 7.53
N GLY A 92 8.96 19.77 7.06
CA GLY A 92 8.36 18.47 6.76
C GLY A 92 7.55 18.43 5.47
N ARG A 93 7.97 19.21 4.46
CA ARG A 93 7.39 19.23 3.12
C ARG A 93 8.30 18.52 2.12
N VAL A 94 7.71 18.04 1.04
CA VAL A 94 8.41 17.41 -0.08
C VAL A 94 7.95 18.02 -1.40
N ILE A 95 8.84 18.06 -2.39
CA ILE A 95 8.48 18.32 -3.79
C ILE A 95 8.23 16.97 -4.46
N LEU A 96 7.04 16.77 -5.01
CA LEU A 96 6.76 15.63 -5.88
C LEU A 96 7.29 15.94 -7.27
N THR A 97 8.16 15.09 -7.82
CA THR A 97 8.69 15.24 -9.17
C THR A 97 7.59 15.12 -10.21
N ASP A 98 7.83 15.63 -11.42
CA ASP A 98 6.86 15.52 -12.50
C ASP A 98 6.59 14.05 -12.87
N THR A 99 7.60 13.18 -12.80
CA THR A 99 7.48 11.74 -13.03
C THR A 99 6.41 11.11 -12.14
N VAL A 100 6.53 11.28 -10.82
CA VAL A 100 5.59 10.67 -9.86
C VAL A 100 4.22 11.33 -9.89
N LYS A 101 4.14 12.65 -10.15
CA LYS A 101 2.87 13.35 -10.32
C LYS A 101 2.11 12.84 -11.54
N VAL A 102 2.77 12.69 -12.68
CA VAL A 102 2.17 12.19 -13.92
C VAL A 102 1.64 10.77 -13.73
N HIS A 103 2.42 9.88 -13.12
CA HIS A 103 1.97 8.52 -12.83
C HIS A 103 0.71 8.49 -11.96
N ALA A 104 0.71 9.22 -10.84
CA ALA A 104 -0.40 9.23 -9.90
C ALA A 104 -1.58 10.13 -10.34
N GLY A 105 -1.42 10.91 -11.42
CA GLY A 105 -2.41 11.88 -11.88
C GLY A 105 -2.61 13.05 -10.91
N ILE A 106 -1.57 13.43 -10.18
CA ILE A 106 -1.64 14.50 -9.17
C ILE A 106 -1.58 15.86 -9.85
N GLY A 107 -2.59 16.68 -9.59
CA GLY A 107 -2.63 18.11 -9.93
C GLY A 107 -2.08 18.98 -8.80
N ASP A 108 -2.97 19.77 -8.18
CA ASP A 108 -2.64 20.72 -7.11
C ASP A 108 -2.95 20.22 -5.69
N THR A 109 -3.60 19.05 -5.59
CA THR A 109 -4.11 18.49 -4.34
C THR A 109 -3.76 17.01 -4.29
N VAL A 110 -3.37 16.55 -3.09
CA VAL A 110 -3.06 15.13 -2.84
C VAL A 110 -3.77 14.64 -1.60
N THR A 111 -4.04 13.35 -1.57
CA THR A 111 -4.48 12.64 -0.36
C THR A 111 -3.43 11.64 0.06
N PHE A 112 -2.93 11.80 1.29
CA PHE A 112 -2.07 10.83 1.97
C PHE A 112 -2.94 9.79 2.65
N VAL A 113 -2.62 8.50 2.51
CA VAL A 113 -3.44 7.39 3.03
C VAL A 113 -2.56 6.39 3.77
N GLY A 114 -2.74 6.25 5.08
CA GLY A 114 -1.95 5.33 5.89
C GLY A 114 -2.38 3.88 5.73
N LEU A 115 -1.43 2.98 5.48
CA LEU A 115 -1.61 1.53 5.32
C LEU A 115 -0.81 0.72 6.35
N GLY A 116 -0.54 1.31 7.52
CA GLY A 116 0.22 0.67 8.58
C GLY A 116 1.73 0.80 8.39
N HIS A 117 2.32 -0.04 7.54
CA HIS A 117 3.78 -0.13 7.32
C HIS A 117 4.29 0.90 6.29
N LYS A 118 3.42 1.30 5.36
CA LYS A 118 3.64 2.37 4.37
C LYS A 118 2.45 3.32 4.37
N PHE A 119 2.55 4.38 3.59
CA PHE A 119 1.40 5.17 3.20
C PHE A 119 1.39 5.35 1.70
N GLN A 120 0.25 5.76 1.16
CA GLN A 120 0.11 6.09 -0.25
C GLN A 120 -0.17 7.57 -0.46
N ILE A 121 0.19 8.07 -1.64
CA ILE A 121 -0.09 9.42 -2.11
C ILE A 121 -0.96 9.30 -3.36
N TRP A 122 -2.13 9.94 -3.31
CA TRP A 122 -3.16 9.82 -4.33
C TRP A 122 -3.62 11.18 -4.84
N GLU A 123 -4.14 11.21 -6.05
CA GLU A 123 -5.14 12.21 -6.43
C GLU A 123 -6.44 11.95 -5.61
N PRO A 124 -7.07 12.98 -5.01
CA PRO A 124 -8.20 12.80 -4.09
C PRO A 124 -9.39 11.99 -4.63
N GLU A 125 -9.83 12.24 -5.86
CA GLU A 125 -11.00 11.58 -6.43
C GLU A 125 -10.73 10.11 -6.77
N ARG A 126 -9.52 9.79 -7.23
CA ARG A 126 -9.04 8.42 -7.43
C ARG A 126 -9.01 7.64 -6.12
N PHE A 127 -8.51 8.25 -5.03
CA PHE A 127 -8.57 7.63 -3.72
C PHE A 127 -10.01 7.37 -3.28
N ARG A 128 -10.92 8.34 -3.47
CA ARG A 128 -12.34 8.16 -3.11
C ARG A 128 -12.96 6.98 -3.85
N ALA A 129 -12.71 6.86 -5.15
CA ALA A 129 -13.18 5.73 -5.95
C ALA A 129 -12.59 4.40 -5.46
N HIS A 130 -11.28 4.36 -5.23
CA HIS A 130 -10.59 3.17 -4.72
C HIS A 130 -11.11 2.74 -3.33
N LEU A 131 -11.38 3.69 -2.44
CA LEU A 131 -11.93 3.42 -1.11
C LEU A 131 -13.33 2.79 -1.17
N GLU A 132 -14.20 3.29 -2.05
CA GLU A 132 -15.54 2.74 -2.24
C GLU A 132 -15.50 1.34 -2.87
N GLU A 133 -14.60 1.11 -3.83
CA GLU A 133 -14.36 -0.21 -4.39
C GLU A 133 -13.85 -1.19 -3.31
N ALA A 134 -12.87 -0.80 -2.51
CA ALA A 134 -12.33 -1.61 -1.43
C ALA A 134 -13.41 -1.96 -0.38
N ARG A 135 -14.24 -0.98 -0.01
CA ARG A 135 -15.39 -1.20 0.90
C ARG A 135 -16.39 -2.19 0.33
N THR A 136 -16.65 -2.12 -0.97
CA THR A 136 -17.57 -3.04 -1.66
C THR A 136 -17.01 -4.46 -1.66
N LYS A 137 -15.75 -4.64 -2.10
CA LYS A 137 -15.07 -5.95 -2.08
C LYS A 137 -15.06 -6.59 -0.69
N VAL A 138 -14.77 -5.82 0.36
CA VAL A 138 -14.79 -6.32 1.74
C VAL A 138 -16.21 -6.74 2.16
N ARG A 139 -17.24 -6.00 1.75
CA ARG A 139 -18.64 -6.34 2.05
C ARG A 139 -19.04 -7.66 1.40
N ASP A 140 -18.63 -7.88 0.16
CA ASP A 140 -18.94 -9.11 -0.57
C ASP A 140 -18.13 -10.31 -0.08
N LEU A 141 -16.86 -10.11 0.27
CA LEU A 141 -16.05 -11.12 0.96
C LEU A 141 -16.69 -11.55 2.28
N LYS A 142 -17.16 -10.59 3.10
CA LYS A 142 -17.86 -10.90 4.36
C LYS A 142 -19.14 -11.72 4.13
N LYS A 143 -19.91 -11.41 3.08
CA LYS A 143 -21.08 -12.22 2.71
C LYS A 143 -20.67 -13.63 2.31
N ALA A 144 -19.68 -13.79 1.44
CA ALA A 144 -19.21 -15.10 0.99
C ALA A 144 -18.68 -15.96 2.16
N LEU A 145 -17.90 -15.37 3.07
CA LEU A 145 -17.41 -16.05 4.27
C LEU A 145 -18.54 -16.41 5.24
N GLY A 146 -19.51 -15.51 5.43
CA GLY A 146 -20.70 -15.75 6.24
C GLY A 146 -21.57 -16.89 5.69
N THR A 147 -21.75 -16.96 4.37
CA THR A 147 -22.47 -18.05 3.70
C THR A 147 -21.74 -19.39 3.86
N ARG A 148 -20.40 -19.40 3.75
CA ARG A 148 -19.59 -20.63 3.87
C ARG A 148 -19.56 -21.20 5.29
N MET A 149 -19.90 -20.41 6.31
CA MET A 149 -20.07 -20.90 7.70
C MET A 149 -21.46 -21.50 7.96
N MET A 150 -22.43 -21.28 7.08
CA MET A 150 -23.83 -21.73 7.21
C MET A 150 -24.15 -22.97 6.36
N GLU A 151 -23.23 -23.43 5.50
CA GLU A 151 -23.40 -24.70 4.79
C GLU A 151 -23.29 -25.89 5.77
N PRO A 152 -24.31 -26.75 5.88
CA PRO A 152 -24.22 -27.95 6.70
C PRO A 152 -23.07 -28.80 6.20
N ARG A 153 -22.13 -29.17 7.09
CA ARG A 153 -21.20 -30.26 6.81
C ARG A 153 -22.05 -31.52 6.62
N THR A 154 -22.28 -31.92 5.38
CA THR A 154 -22.84 -33.25 5.08
C THR A 154 -21.81 -34.27 5.55
N VAL A 155 -21.95 -34.74 6.77
CA VAL A 155 -21.15 -35.84 7.32
C VAL A 155 -21.58 -37.08 6.55
N GLN A 156 -20.72 -37.57 5.64
CA GLN A 156 -20.92 -38.88 5.03
C GLN A 156 -20.77 -39.93 6.13
N ASN A 157 -21.91 -40.42 6.59
CA ASN A 157 -22.01 -41.45 7.60
C ASN A 157 -21.73 -42.80 6.91
N THR A 158 -20.47 -43.25 6.90
CA THR A 158 -20.13 -44.62 6.52
C THR A 158 -20.32 -45.53 7.74
N SER A 159 -21.49 -46.17 7.82
CA SER A 159 -21.75 -47.24 8.78
C SER A 159 -20.82 -48.44 8.51
N PRO A 160 -20.10 -48.96 9.51
CA PRO A 160 -19.48 -50.28 9.38
C PRO A 160 -20.57 -51.34 9.59
N GLY A 161 -20.87 -52.08 8.52
CA GLY A 161 -21.77 -53.22 8.56
C GLY A 161 -21.22 -54.31 9.48
N VAL A 162 -22.00 -54.63 10.51
CA VAL A 162 -21.91 -55.87 11.29
C VAL A 162 -22.12 -57.05 10.34
N ARG A 163 -21.21 -58.03 10.35
CA ARG A 163 -21.57 -59.42 10.05
C ARG A 163 -20.88 -60.37 11.02
N GLU A 164 -21.75 -61.05 11.76
CA GLU A 164 -21.52 -62.26 12.53
C GLU A 164 -20.95 -63.38 11.64
N ARG A 165 -19.88 -64.04 12.10
CA ARG A 165 -19.76 -65.50 12.35
C ARG A 165 -18.31 -65.89 12.51
#